data_AF-A0A7J9WPG5-F1
#
_entry.id   AF-A0A7J9WPG5-F1
#
_cell.length_a   1.000
_cell.length_b   1.000
_cell.length_c   1.000
_cell.angle_alpha   90.00
_cell.angle_beta   90.00
_cell.angle_gamma   90.00
#
_symmetry.space_group_name_H-M   'P 1'
#
loop_
_entity.id
_entity.type
_entity.pdbx_description
1 polymer ?
#
loop_
_entity_poly.entity_id
_entity_poly.type
_entity_poly.pdbx_seq_one_letter_code
_entity_poly.pdbx_strand_id
1 'polypeptide(L)'
;MPEANDRRFRVHQPHAQNATDVAQALAVDPETGLSAEEVAQRRKLVGPNELSGSDRASTWRILLDQMRSAVVLLLMAAAAAGLLLGEVAEGVAVLVVLVANT
;
A
#
# COMPACT_ATOMS: atom_id res chain seq x y z
N MET A 1 10.62 -6.85 -13.67
CA MET A 1 10.93 -5.45 -14.03
C MET A 1 9.89 -4.92 -15.03
N PRO A 2 8.79 -4.27 -14.60
CA PRO A 2 7.70 -3.82 -15.47
C PRO A 2 7.85 -2.38 -16.03
N GLU A 3 8.90 -1.63 -15.65
CA GLU A 3 8.99 -0.18 -15.91
C GLU A 3 9.21 0.22 -17.38
N ALA A 4 9.66 -0.70 -18.24
CA ALA A 4 9.98 -0.37 -19.63
C ALA A 4 8.74 -0.23 -20.53
N ASN A 5 7.62 -0.87 -20.20
CA ASN A 5 6.48 -0.97 -21.11
C ASN A 5 5.49 0.20 -21.02
N ASP A 6 5.41 0.79 -19.84
CA ASP A 6 4.50 1.91 -19.52
C ASP A 6 4.78 3.15 -20.40
N ARG A 7 6.03 3.35 -20.81
CA ARG A 7 6.43 4.53 -21.61
C ARG A 7 5.77 4.61 -22.99
N ARG A 8 5.33 3.49 -23.58
CA ARG A 8 4.74 3.48 -24.94
C ARG A 8 3.36 4.13 -25.01
N PHE A 9 2.60 4.15 -23.92
CA PHE A 9 1.23 4.70 -23.89
C PHE A 9 1.10 5.91 -22.97
N ARG A 10 2.21 6.53 -22.57
CA ARG A 10 2.22 7.72 -21.73
C ARG A 10 2.21 8.99 -22.58
N VAL A 11 1.08 9.70 -22.55
CA VAL A 11 1.00 11.09 -23.03
C VAL A 11 1.46 12.01 -21.89
N HIS A 12 2.36 12.95 -22.16
CA HIS A 12 2.83 13.87 -21.14
C HIS A 12 1.81 15.00 -20.92
N GLN A 13 1.39 15.23 -19.67
CA GLN A 13 0.39 16.25 -19.32
C GLN A 13 -0.90 16.16 -20.16
N PRO A 14 -1.60 15.01 -20.21
CA PRO A 14 -2.77 14.84 -21.07
C PRO A 14 -3.93 15.78 -20.66
N HIS A 15 -3.95 16.23 -19.41
CA HIS A 15 -4.93 17.20 -18.90
C HIS A 15 -4.77 18.61 -19.49
N ALA A 16 -3.62 18.91 -20.11
CA ALA A 16 -3.31 20.20 -20.70
C ALA A 16 -3.35 20.18 -22.25
N GLN A 17 -3.75 19.06 -22.86
CA GLN A 17 -3.83 18.88 -24.31
C GLN A 17 -5.29 18.73 -24.77
N ASN A 18 -5.55 18.98 -26.06
CA ASN A 18 -6.87 18.72 -26.62
C ASN A 18 -7.13 17.22 -26.71
N ALA A 19 -8.40 16.82 -26.61
CA ALA A 19 -8.79 15.42 -26.67
C ALA A 19 -8.33 14.72 -27.97
N THR A 20 -8.38 15.42 -29.11
CA THR A 20 -7.93 14.90 -30.41
C THR A 20 -6.43 14.61 -30.43
N ASP A 21 -5.62 15.49 -29.85
CA ASP A 21 -4.16 15.33 -29.79
C ASP A 21 -3.78 14.10 -28.93
N VAL A 22 -4.48 13.94 -27.79
CA VAL A 22 -4.31 12.77 -26.92
C VAL A 22 -4.76 11.48 -27.61
N ALA A 23 -5.89 11.50 -28.32
CA ALA A 23 -6.39 10.34 -29.06
C ALA A 23 -5.44 9.92 -30.19
N GLN A 24 -4.90 10.89 -30.93
CA GLN A 24 -3.89 10.64 -31.95
C GLN A 24 -2.60 10.07 -31.35
N ALA A 25 -2.12 10.64 -30.24
CA ALA A 25 -0.92 10.15 -29.56
C ALA A 25 -1.08 8.72 -29.03
N LEU A 26 -2.30 8.33 -28.64
CA LEU A 26 -2.65 6.97 -28.20
C LEU A 26 -3.06 6.05 -29.36
N ALA A 27 -3.05 6.54 -30.59
CA ALA A 27 -3.53 5.86 -31.80
C ALA A 27 -4.88 5.18 -31.55
N VAL A 28 -5.87 5.98 -31.14
CA VAL A 28 -7.25 5.53 -30.90
C VAL A 28 -8.22 6.48 -31.58
N ASP A 29 -9.26 5.92 -32.20
CA ASP A 29 -10.40 6.69 -32.68
C ASP A 29 -11.40 6.88 -31.53
N PRO A 30 -11.75 8.12 -31.15
CA PRO A 30 -12.71 8.38 -30.08
C PRO A 30 -14.13 7.82 -30.36
N GLU A 31 -14.53 7.70 -31.63
CA GLU A 31 -15.89 7.27 -31.99
C GLU A 31 -16.05 5.75 -31.93
N THR A 32 -14.99 5.02 -32.26
CA THR A 32 -15.01 3.54 -32.39
C THR A 32 -14.18 2.81 -31.34
N GLY A 33 -13.26 3.51 -30.68
CA GLY A 33 -12.39 2.97 -29.65
C GLY A 33 -11.26 2.08 -30.20
N LEU A 34 -10.77 1.17 -29.36
CA LEU A 34 -9.75 0.18 -29.74
C LEU A 34 -10.41 -1.12 -30.18
N SER A 35 -9.81 -1.78 -31.17
CA SER A 35 -10.20 -3.12 -31.56
C SER A 35 -9.88 -4.16 -30.47
N ALA A 36 -10.59 -5.29 -30.48
CA ALA A 36 -10.34 -6.37 -29.54
C ALA A 36 -8.89 -6.92 -29.62
N GLU A 37 -8.31 -6.93 -30.82
CA GLU A 37 -6.92 -7.32 -31.03
C GLU A 37 -5.94 -6.34 -30.38
N GLU A 38 -6.14 -5.03 -30.59
CA GLU A 38 -5.32 -4.00 -29.95
C GLU A 38 -5.44 -4.03 -28.43
N VAL A 39 -6.64 -4.24 -27.89
CA VAL A 39 -6.84 -4.41 -26.45
C VAL A 39 -6.03 -5.59 -25.93
N ALA A 40 -6.07 -6.74 -26.62
CA ALA A 40 -5.30 -7.92 -26.22
C ALA A 40 -3.79 -7.69 -26.31
N GLN A 41 -3.31 -7.02 -27.35
CA GLN A 41 -1.90 -6.65 -27.50
C GLN A 41 -1.46 -5.66 -26.42
N ARG A 42 -2.21 -4.59 -26.18
CA ARG A 42 -1.90 -3.57 -25.18
C ARG A 42 -1.92 -4.17 -23.77
N ARG A 43 -2.87 -5.05 -23.43
CA ARG A 43 -2.90 -5.76 -22.13
C ARG A 43 -1.67 -6.63 -21.88
N LYS A 44 -1.12 -7.29 -22.91
CA LYS A 44 0.14 -8.05 -22.78
C LYS A 44 1.32 -7.12 -22.51
N LEU A 45 1.24 -5.87 -22.97
CA LEU A 45 2.28 -4.89 -22.78
C LEU A 45 2.18 -4.22 -21.39
N VAL A 46 1.06 -3.55 -21.12
CA VAL A 46 0.90 -2.72 -19.91
C VAL A 46 0.42 -3.50 -18.70
N GLY A 47 -0.09 -4.72 -18.90
CA GLY A 47 -0.74 -5.49 -17.85
C GLY A 47 -2.21 -5.09 -17.62
N PRO A 48 -2.87 -5.71 -16.63
CA PRO A 48 -4.22 -5.31 -16.22
C PRO A 48 -4.20 -3.95 -15.53
N ASN A 49 -5.29 -3.18 -15.65
CA ASN A 49 -5.50 -1.94 -14.90
C ASN A 49 -5.97 -2.27 -13.47
N GLU A 50 -5.11 -2.93 -12.72
CA GLU A 50 -5.35 -3.32 -11.34
C GLU A 50 -4.22 -2.80 -10.49
N LEU A 51 -4.58 -2.16 -9.37
CA LEU A 51 -3.59 -1.82 -8.36
C LEU A 51 -3.05 -3.12 -7.81
N SER A 52 -1.72 -3.27 -7.83
CA SER A 52 -1.07 -4.35 -7.11
C SER A 52 -1.55 -4.30 -5.67
N GLY A 53 -2.32 -5.31 -5.26
CA GLY A 53 -2.80 -5.41 -3.89
C GLY A 53 -1.59 -5.29 -2.98
N SER A 54 -1.59 -4.30 -2.09
CA SER A 54 -0.64 -4.29 -0.99
C SER A 54 -0.82 -5.64 -0.30
N ASP A 55 0.20 -6.49 -0.32
CA ASP A 55 0.24 -7.71 0.48
C ASP A 55 -0.24 -7.29 1.87
N ARG A 56 -1.43 -7.76 2.27
CA ARG A 56 -1.98 -7.46 3.59
C ARG A 56 -0.87 -7.84 4.55
N ALA A 57 -0.32 -6.85 5.26
CA ALA A 57 0.72 -7.12 6.22
C ALA A 57 0.20 -8.23 7.13
N SER A 58 0.93 -9.34 7.19
CA SER A 58 0.54 -10.46 8.05
C SER A 58 0.26 -9.90 9.44
N THR A 59 -0.81 -10.36 10.11
CA THR A 59 -1.17 -9.93 11.47
C THR A 59 0.05 -9.97 12.41
N TRP A 60 0.93 -10.95 12.22
CA TRP A 60 2.21 -11.06 12.92
C TRP A 60 3.18 -9.92 12.65
N ARG A 61 3.26 -9.43 11.42
CA ARG A 61 4.13 -8.30 11.05
C ARG A 61 3.64 -7.00 11.68
N ILE A 62 2.32 -6.80 11.74
CA ILE A 62 1.71 -5.63 12.39
C ILE A 62 2.02 -5.65 13.89
N LEU A 63 1.85 -6.80 14.55
CA LEU A 63 2.16 -6.96 15.97
C LEU A 63 3.65 -6.69 16.26
N LEU A 64 4.55 -7.22 15.43
CA LEU A 64 6.00 -6.99 15.58
C LEU A 64 6.39 -5.53 15.38
N ASP A 65 5.76 -4.82 14.46
CA ASP A 65 6.02 -3.40 14.26
C ASP A 65 5.53 -2.55 15.44
N GLN A 66 4.43 -2.94 16.11
CA GLN A 66 3.99 -2.25 17.33
C GLN A 66 4.98 -2.40 18.49
N MET A 67 5.63 -3.58 18.62
CA MET A 67 6.68 -3.78 19.64
C MET A 67 7.93 -2.93 19.42
N ARG A 68 8.09 -2.31 18.24
CA ARG A 68 9.19 -1.38 17.94
C ARG A 68 8.88 0.07 18.34
N SER A 69 7.66 0.36 18.78
CA SER A 69 7.30 1.70 19.26
C SER A 69 8.03 2.01 20.57
N ALA A 70 8.68 3.19 20.64
CA ALA A 70 9.35 3.66 21.85
C ALA A 70 8.41 3.71 23.06
N VAL A 71 7.13 4.07 22.83
CA VAL A 71 6.11 4.10 23.88
C VAL A 71 5.79 2.71 24.39
N VAL A 72 5.63 1.72 23.50
CA VAL A 72 5.35 0.33 23.88
C VAL A 72 6.51 -0.26 24.68
N LEU A 73 7.76 -0.02 24.25
CA LEU A 73 8.94 -0.46 24.98
C LEU A 73 9.02 0.18 26.38
N LEU A 74 8.67 1.46 26.50
CA LEU A 74 8.63 2.15 27.79
C LEU A 74 7.56 1.57 28.72
N LEU A 75 6.37 1.27 28.21
CA LEU A 75 5.29 0.64 28.99
C LEU A 75 5.67 -0.78 29.42
N MET A 76 6.31 -1.55 28.54
CA MET A 76 6.84 -2.89 28.88
C MET A 76 7.89 -2.80 30.00
N ALA A 77 8.80 -1.82 29.94
CA ALA A 77 9.77 -1.59 31.00
C ALA A 77 9.12 -1.19 32.32
N ALA A 78 8.11 -0.31 32.29
CA ALA A 78 7.35 0.09 33.47
C ALA A 78 6.58 -1.10 34.10
N ALA A 79 5.93 -1.92 33.27
CA ALA A 79 5.25 -3.12 33.74
C ALA A 79 6.23 -4.11 34.38
N ALA A 80 7.38 -4.34 33.76
CA ALA A 80 8.44 -5.19 34.31
C ALA A 80 8.96 -4.63 35.66
N ALA A 81 9.20 -3.33 35.75
CA ALA A 81 9.64 -2.69 36.99
C ALA A 81 8.61 -2.88 38.11
N GLY A 82 7.32 -2.61 37.87
CA GLY A 82 6.26 -2.82 38.87
C GLY A 82 6.17 -4.27 39.35
N LEU A 83 6.25 -5.24 38.43
CA LEU A 83 6.26 -6.66 38.79
C LEU A 83 7.49 -7.04 39.63
N LEU A 84 8.67 -6.51 39.31
CA LEU A 84 9.91 -6.75 40.06
C LEU A 84 9.90 -6.09 41.45
N LEU A 85 9.23 -4.95 41.59
CA LEU A 85 9.06 -4.24 42.87
C LEU A 85 7.96 -4.85 43.75
N GLY A 86 7.22 -5.85 43.26
CA GLY A 86 6.12 -6.50 43.98
C GLY A 86 4.77 -5.77 43.84
N GLU A 87 4.71 -4.71 43.03
CA GLU A 87 3.52 -3.94 42.70
C GLU A 87 2.73 -4.64 41.59
N VAL A 88 2.26 -5.86 41.89
CA VAL A 88 1.65 -6.74 40.87
C VAL A 88 0.41 -6.11 40.22
N ALA A 89 -0.42 -5.40 40.99
CA ALA A 89 -1.62 -4.76 40.47
C ALA A 89 -1.30 -3.69 39.41
N GLU A 90 -0.26 -2.90 39.64
CA GLU A 90 0.16 -1.81 38.74
C GLU A 90 0.83 -2.39 37.49
N GLY A 91 1.72 -3.38 37.66
CA GLY A 91 2.33 -4.10 36.53
C GLY A 91 1.29 -4.77 35.63
N VAL A 92 0.28 -5.43 36.22
CA VAL A 92 -0.81 -6.07 35.46
C VAL A 92 -1.70 -5.03 34.76
N ALA A 93 -2.01 -3.90 35.39
CA ALA A 93 -2.80 -2.85 34.77
C ALA A 93 -2.16 -2.31 33.49
N VAL A 94 -0.84 -2.09 33.49
CA VAL A 94 -0.09 -1.65 32.31
C VAL A 94 -0.14 -2.70 31.19
N LEU A 95 -0.01 -3.99 31.52
CA LEU A 95 -0.13 -5.08 30.54
C LEU A 95 -1.52 -5.14 29.91
N VAL A 96 -2.58 -4.93 30.70
CA VAL A 96 -3.96 -4.91 30.19
C VAL A 96 -4.17 -3.76 29.20
N VAL A 97 -3.68 -2.56 29.52
CA VAL A 97 -3.77 -1.41 28.62
C VAL A 97 -3.05 -1.68 27.30
N LEU A 98 -1.86 -2.30 27.36
CA LEU A 98 -1.11 -2.66 26.16
C LEU A 98 -1.92 -3.60 25.28
N VAL A 99 -2.40 -4.73 25.82
CA VAL A 99 -3.21 -5.71 25.06
C VAL A 99 -4.49 -5.10 24.50
N ALA A 100 -5.17 -4.23 25.25
CA ALA A 100 -6.40 -3.59 24.79
C ALA A 100 -6.18 -2.61 23.62
N ASN A 101 -5.00 -2.01 23.53
CA ASN A 101 -4.64 -1.08 22.47
C ASN A 101 -4.07 -1.76 21.21
N THR A 102 -3.69 -3.04 21.30
CA THR A 102 -2.98 -3.79 20.23
C THR A 102 -3.95 -4.47 19.26
#